data_AF-A0A7S8FAT9-F1
#
_entry.id   AF-A0A7S8FAT9-F1
#
_cell.length_a   1.000
_cell.length_b   1.000
_cell.length_c   1.000
_cell.angle_alpha   90.00
_cell.angle_beta   90.00
_cell.angle_gamma   90.00
#
_symmetry.space_group_name_H-M   'P 1'
#
loop_
_entity.id
_entity.type
_entity.pdbx_description
1 polymer ?
#
loop_
_entity_poly.entity_id
_entity_poly.type
_entity_poly.pdbx_seq_one_letter_code
_entity_poly.pdbx_strand_id
1 'polypeptide(L)'
;MSDLSPRERELVAIGAAIGSNCVPCVEYHIPIARKTGLTDAQIGEAIELANKVKQVPASNVYETAKQLVSVGSQPDKGGSCCGASEPHA
;
A
#
# COMPACT_ATOMS: atom_id res chain seq x y z
N MET A 1 -5.55 -7.79 -20.52
CA MET A 1 -5.21 -8.89 -19.58
C MET A 1 -5.69 -10.22 -20.17
N SER A 2 -5.07 -10.65 -21.26
CA SER A 2 -5.47 -11.87 -21.99
C SER A 2 -4.71 -13.10 -21.49
N ASP A 3 -3.54 -12.88 -20.89
CA ASP A 3 -2.60 -13.93 -20.50
C ASP A 3 -2.88 -14.52 -19.11
N LEU A 4 -3.67 -13.81 -18.29
CA LEU A 4 -4.10 -14.29 -16.98
C LEU A 4 -5.40 -15.09 -17.11
N SER A 5 -5.42 -16.28 -16.53
CA SER A 5 -6.62 -17.07 -16.31
C SER A 5 -7.65 -16.30 -15.47
N PRO A 6 -8.95 -16.65 -15.52
CA PRO A 6 -9.95 -16.08 -14.62
C PRO A 6 -9.54 -16.16 -13.15
N ARG A 7 -8.94 -17.30 -12.75
CA ARG A 7 -8.49 -17.54 -11.39
C ARG A 7 -7.38 -16.58 -10.95
N GLU A 8 -6.41 -16.33 -11.82
CA GLU A 8 -5.32 -15.37 -11.56
C GLU A 8 -5.83 -13.92 -11.55
N ARG A 9 -6.75 -13.57 -12.46
CA ARG A 9 -7.37 -12.24 -12.49
C ARG A 9 -8.10 -11.91 -11.19
N GLU A 10 -8.85 -12.86 -10.64
CA GLU A 10 -9.56 -12.64 -9.37
C GLU A 10 -8.59 -12.53 -8.17
N LEU A 11 -7.49 -13.29 -8.15
CA LEU A 11 -6.45 -13.11 -7.12
C LEU A 11 -5.82 -11.71 -7.20
N VAL A 12 -5.49 -11.23 -8.39
CA VAL A 12 -4.97 -9.87 -8.60
C VAL A 12 -5.99 -8.83 -8.17
N ALA A 13 -7.26 -9.01 -8.53
CA ALA A 13 -8.34 -8.09 -8.19
C ALA A 13 -8.59 -8.02 -6.68
N ILE A 14 -8.59 -9.15 -5.97
CA ILE A 14 -8.68 -9.19 -4.50
C ILE A 14 -7.50 -8.44 -3.87
N GLY A 15 -6.27 -8.69 -4.34
CA GLY A 15 -5.09 -7.99 -3.84
C GLY A 15 -5.17 -6.48 -4.03
N ALA A 16 -5.60 -6.04 -5.22
CA ALA A 16 -5.82 -4.62 -5.52
C ALA A 16 -6.93 -4.00 -4.67
N ALA A 17 -8.04 -4.72 -4.46
CA ALA A 17 -9.16 -4.25 -3.64
C ALA A 17 -8.74 -4.01 -2.18
N ILE A 18 -7.98 -4.94 -1.58
CA ILE A 18 -7.44 -4.79 -0.23
C ILE A 18 -6.43 -3.65 -0.18
N GLY A 19 -5.47 -3.62 -1.11
CA GLY A 19 -4.43 -2.59 -1.16
C GLY A 19 -4.97 -1.17 -1.32
N SER A 20 -6.08 -1.01 -2.05
CA SER A 20 -6.73 0.28 -2.30
C SER A 20 -7.85 0.65 -1.31
N ASN A 21 -8.14 -0.20 -0.31
CA ASN A 21 -9.26 -0.01 0.62
C ASN A 21 -10.65 0.00 -0.05
N CYS A 22 -10.82 -0.66 -1.20
CA CYS A 22 -12.09 -0.67 -1.93
C CYS A 22 -13.05 -1.74 -1.40
N VAL A 23 -13.89 -1.39 -0.43
CA VAL A 23 -14.93 -2.29 0.12
C VAL A 23 -15.85 -2.90 -0.96
N PRO A 24 -16.48 -2.12 -1.87
CA PRO A 24 -17.36 -2.71 -2.89
C PRO A 24 -16.60 -3.64 -3.85
N CYS A 25 -15.31 -3.42 -4.07
CA CYS A 25 -14.49 -4.32 -4.88
C CYS A 25 -14.30 -5.68 -4.18
N VAL A 26 -14.10 -5.70 -2.85
CA VAL A 26 -14.00 -6.95 -2.09
C VAL A 26 -15.33 -7.73 -2.14
N GLU A 27 -16.44 -7.03 -1.95
CA GLU A 27 -17.79 -7.62 -2.03
C GLU A 27 -18.09 -8.22 -3.41
N TYR A 28 -17.58 -7.59 -4.48
CA TYR A 28 -17.74 -8.06 -5.85
C TYR A 28 -16.83 -9.24 -6.20
N HIS A 29 -15.53 -9.14 -5.89
CA HIS A 29 -14.53 -10.10 -6.37
C HIS A 29 -14.48 -11.41 -5.58
N ILE A 30 -14.76 -11.41 -4.27
CA ILE A 30 -14.73 -12.65 -3.46
C ILE A 30 -15.72 -13.71 -3.99
N PRO A 31 -17.01 -13.40 -4.27
CA PRO A 31 -17.93 -14.37 -4.84
C PRO A 31 -17.50 -14.89 -6.23
N ILE A 32 -16.87 -14.05 -7.05
CA ILE A 32 -16.41 -14.43 -8.39
C ILE A 32 -15.18 -15.33 -8.31
N ALA A 33 -14.22 -15.00 -7.44
CA ALA A 33 -13.06 -15.82 -7.13
C ALA A 33 -13.46 -17.28 -6.82
N ARG A 34 -14.47 -17.48 -5.97
CA ARG A 34 -15.02 -18.81 -5.66
C ARG A 34 -15.55 -19.52 -6.90
N LYS A 35 -16.28 -18.81 -7.78
CA LYS A 35 -16.79 -19.36 -9.05
C LYS A 35 -15.68 -19.76 -10.02
N THR A 36 -14.48 -19.21 -9.90
CA THR A 36 -13.30 -19.63 -10.68
C THR A 36 -12.56 -20.84 -10.12
N GLY A 37 -13.04 -21.41 -9.00
CA GLY A 37 -12.43 -22.57 -8.35
C GLY A 37 -11.36 -22.24 -7.30
N LEU A 38 -11.22 -20.98 -6.88
CA LEU A 38 -10.41 -20.66 -5.71
C LEU A 38 -11.08 -21.19 -4.45
N THR A 39 -10.28 -21.80 -3.58
CA THR A 39 -10.73 -22.19 -2.24
C THR A 39 -10.72 -20.98 -1.31
N ASP A 40 -11.52 -21.02 -0.24
CA ASP A 40 -11.51 -19.97 0.78
C ASP A 40 -10.13 -19.82 1.44
N ALA A 41 -9.35 -20.91 1.53
CA ALA A 41 -7.96 -20.86 2.01
C ALA A 41 -7.06 -20.02 1.10
N GLN A 42 -7.14 -20.22 -0.22
CA GLN A 42 -6.36 -19.45 -1.20
C GLN A 42 -6.77 -17.97 -1.24
N ILE A 43 -8.07 -17.70 -1.11
CA ILE A 43 -8.59 -16.33 -0.98
C ILE A 43 -8.07 -15.69 0.31
N GLY A 44 -8.08 -16.43 1.42
CA GLY A 44 -7.55 -16.00 2.71
C GLY A 44 -6.07 -15.62 2.64
N GLU A 45 -5.23 -16.47 2.03
CA GLU A 45 -3.81 -16.19 1.83
C GLU A 45 -3.58 -14.90 1.03
N ALA A 46 -4.36 -14.68 -0.04
CA ALA A 46 -4.28 -13.45 -0.85
C ALA A 46 -4.67 -12.21 -0.04
N ILE A 47 -5.73 -12.30 0.77
CA ILE A 47 -6.17 -11.21 1.65
C ILE A 47 -5.10 -10.89 2.69
N GLU A 48 -4.55 -11.90 3.35
CA GLU A 48 -3.51 -11.73 4.38
C GLU A 48 -2.25 -11.09 3.80
N LEU A 49 -1.78 -11.58 2.65
CA LEU A 49 -0.61 -11.03 1.96
C LEU A 49 -0.84 -9.58 1.54
N ALA A 50 -1.98 -9.29 0.91
CA ALA A 50 -2.32 -7.94 0.49
C ALA A 50 -2.45 -6.97 1.69
N ASN A 51 -3.04 -7.43 2.80
CA ASN A 51 -3.13 -6.63 4.02
C ASN A 51 -1.75 -6.33 4.59
N LYS A 52 -0.84 -7.32 4.67
CA LYS A 52 0.55 -7.10 5.12
C LYS A 52 1.24 -6.01 4.30
N VAL A 53 1.12 -6.04 2.97
CA VAL A 53 1.68 -5.00 2.09
C VAL A 53 1.01 -3.65 2.34
N LYS A 54 -0.31 -3.59 2.45
CA LYS A 54 -1.07 -2.37 2.75
C LYS A 54 -0.66 -1.71 4.06
N GLN A 55 -0.27 -2.48 5.08
CA GLN A 55 0.10 -1.91 6.38
C GLN A 55 1.36 -1.05 6.31
N VAL A 56 2.27 -1.28 5.36
CA VAL A 56 3.51 -0.50 5.24
C VAL A 56 3.23 0.99 4.97
N PRO A 57 2.54 1.38 3.88
CA PRO A 57 2.23 2.79 3.64
C PRO A 57 1.32 3.37 4.73
N ALA A 58 0.38 2.60 5.27
CA ALA A 58 -0.48 3.05 6.36
C ALA A 58 0.32 3.41 7.63
N SER A 59 1.29 2.56 8.01
CA SER A 59 2.17 2.79 9.16
C SER A 59 3.08 3.99 8.93
N ASN A 60 3.64 4.15 7.74
CA ASN A 60 4.50 5.30 7.42
C ASN A 60 3.74 6.62 7.58
N VAL A 61 2.52 6.72 7.03
CA VAL A 61 1.69 7.92 7.17
C VAL A 61 1.38 8.21 8.63
N TYR A 62 1.01 7.19 9.40
CA TYR A 62 0.71 7.32 10.83
C TYR A 62 1.91 7.81 11.65
N GLU A 63 3.08 7.22 11.45
CA GLU A 63 4.29 7.61 12.17
C GLU A 63 4.77 9.01 11.78
N THR A 64 4.70 9.39 10.50
CA THR A 64 4.97 10.76 10.06
C THR A 64 4.02 11.76 10.73
N ALA A 65 2.72 11.46 10.79
CA ALA A 65 1.76 12.32 11.47
C ALA A 65 2.08 12.50 12.95
N LYS A 66 2.44 11.41 13.65
CA LYS A 66 2.88 11.45 15.07
C LYS A 66 4.13 12.29 15.27
N GLN A 67 5.11 12.15 14.38
CA GLN A 67 6.36 12.92 14.45
C GLN A 67 6.09 14.42 14.31
N LEU A 68 5.25 14.83 13.36
CA LEU A 68 4.93 16.25 13.16
C LEU A 68 4.25 16.89 14.38
N VAL A 69 3.34 16.18 15.05
CA VAL A 69 2.73 16.66 16.30
C VAL A 69 3.75 16.70 17.45
N SER A 70 4.68 15.74 17.50
CA SER A 70 5.71 15.66 18.56
C SER A 70 6.84 16.69 18.39
N VAL A 71 7.14 17.11 17.16
CA VAL A 71 8.17 18.12 16.83
C VAL A 71 7.70 19.55 17.12
N GLY A 72 6.47 19.74 17.60
CA GLY A 72 5.95 21.03 18.09
C GLY A 72 6.62 21.61 19.35
N SER A 73 7.89 21.29 19.65
CA SER A 73 8.64 21.84 20.78
C SER A 73 10.17 21.87 20.60
N GLN A 74 10.70 22.12 19.40
CA GLN A 74 12.09 22.60 19.27
C GLN A 74 12.18 23.78 18.29
N PRO A 75 12.82 24.89 18.71
CA PRO A 75 12.93 26.11 17.91
C PRO A 75 13.85 25.89 16.72
N ASP A 76 13.48 26.54 15.62
CA ASP A 76 14.27 26.84 14.42
C ASP A 76 15.77 26.90 14.73
N LYS A 77 16.50 25.84 14.34
CA LYS A 77 17.92 25.98 14.04
C LYS A 77 18.04 26.30 12.57
N GLY A 78 18.18 27.61 12.34
CA GLY A 78 18.29 28.27 11.06
C GLY A 78 19.18 27.52 10.07
N GLY A 79 18.71 27.54 8.83
CA GLY A 79 19.38 26.93 7.70
C GLY A 79 20.82 27.42 7.54
N SER A 80 21.66 26.50 7.08
CA SER A 80 22.88 26.85 6.36
C SER A 80 22.70 26.44 4.91
N CYS A 81 22.00 27.30 4.18
CA CYS A 81 22.12 27.41 2.73
C CYS A 81 23.41 28.18 2.44
N CYS A 82 24.56 27.50 2.52
CA CYS A 82 25.80 28.03 1.97
C CYS A 82 26.30 27.06 0.91
N GLY A 83 25.99 27.40 -0.35
CA GLY A 83 26.54 26.75 -1.52
C GLY A 83 28.06 26.89 -1.56
N ALA A 84 28.72 25.80 -1.91
CA ALA A 84 30.05 25.88 -2.49
C ALA A 84 29.87 25.82 -4.01
N SER A 85 29.94 26.98 -4.63
CA SER A 85 30.21 27.14 -6.06
C SER A 85 31.51 26.44 -6.41
N GLU A 86 31.50 25.61 -7.46
CA GLU A 86 32.70 25.15 -8.16
C GLU A 86 33.56 26.34 -8.61
N PRO A 87 34.89 26.18 -8.65
CA PRO A 87 35.70 26.89 -9.62
C PRO A 87 36.45 25.93 -10.54
N HIS A 88 36.37 26.25 -11.82
CA HIS A 88 37.19 25.76 -12.92
C HIS A 88 38.70 25.73 -12.63
N ALA A 89 39.36 24.65 -13.06
CA ALA A 89 40.59 24.67 -13.85
C ALA A 89 40.73 23.32 -14.60
#